data_AF-A0A3B1DSA5-F1
#
_entry.id   AF-A0A3B1DSA5-F1
#
_cell.length_a   1.000
_cell.length_b   1.000
_cell.length_c   1.000
_cell.angle_alpha   90.00
_cell.angle_beta   90.00
_cell.angle_gamma   90.00
#
_symmetry.space_group_name_H-M   'P 1'
#
loop_
_entity.id
_entity.type
_entity.pdbx_description
1 polymer ?
#
loop_
_entity_poly.entity_id
_entity_poly.type
_entity_poly.pdbx_seq_one_letter_code
_entity_poly.pdbx_strand_id
1 'polypeptide(L)' 'MTLSGQGVHIDGKTLRRSFDNNTETSALQIVSAWASEQSLCLGQIAVEEGSNEITAVPKLLKLLELSGAVVTLDAMHC' A
#
# COMPACT_ATOMS: atom_id res chain seq x y z
N MET A 1 -6.54 -0.20 -19.66
CA MET A 1 -5.14 -0.56 -19.36
C MET A 1 -5.16 -1.99 -18.86
N THR A 2 -4.37 -2.89 -19.45
CA THR A 2 -4.42 -4.32 -19.15
C THR A 2 -3.25 -4.70 -18.24
N LEU A 3 -3.53 -5.25 -17.06
CA LEU A 3 -2.52 -5.70 -16.08
C LEU A 3 -2.19 -7.20 -16.20
N SER A 4 -2.78 -7.90 -17.17
CA SER A 4 -2.59 -9.34 -17.36
C SER A 4 -1.12 -9.71 -17.53
N GLY A 5 -0.60 -10.55 -16.63
CA GLY A 5 0.78 -11.03 -16.64
C GLY A 5 1.82 -10.03 -16.13
N GLN A 6 1.41 -8.87 -15.62
CA GLN A 6 2.30 -7.81 -15.14
C GLN A 6 2.38 -7.79 -13.61
N GLY A 7 3.47 -7.25 -13.08
CA GLY A 7 3.72 -7.14 -11.65
C GLY A 7 3.00 -5.96 -11.00
N VAL A 8 2.22 -6.24 -9.96
CA VAL A 8 1.70 -5.22 -9.03
C VAL A 8 2.30 -5.47 -7.65
N HIS A 9 3.11 -4.53 -7.20
CA HIS A 9 3.85 -4.64 -5.94
C HIS A 9 3.18 -3.81 -4.87
N ILE A 10 2.82 -4.45 -3.77
CA ILE A 10 2.25 -3.78 -2.61
C ILE A 10 3.33 -3.62 -1.55
N ASP A 11 3.53 -2.38 -1.09
CA ASP A 11 4.58 -2.04 -0.13
C ASP A 11 4.08 -1.00 0.88
N GLY A 12 4.45 -1.21 2.14
CA GLY A 12 4.21 -0.31 3.26
C GLY A 12 5.40 0.62 3.50
N LYS A 13 5.14 1.92 3.64
CA LYS A 13 6.14 2.94 3.95
C LYS A 13 5.68 3.82 5.10
N THR A 14 6.58 4.04 6.06
CA THR A 14 6.42 5.13 7.04
C THR A 14 7.04 6.41 6.49
N LEU A 15 6.27 7.48 6.42
CA LEU A 15 6.75 8.77 5.94
C LEU A 15 7.67 9.44 6.96
N ARG A 16 8.87 9.80 6.51
CA ARG A 16 9.87 10.46 7.35
C ARG A 16 9.37 11.82 7.83
N ARG A 17 9.50 12.09 9.14
CA ARG A 17 9.09 13.35 9.80
C ARG A 17 7.61 13.70 9.66
N SER A 18 6.75 12.68 9.55
CA SER A 18 5.29 12.86 9.51
C SER A 18 4.60 12.77 10.88
N PHE A 19 5.36 12.54 11.95
CA PHE A 19 4.87 12.56 13.34
C PHE A 19 4.92 13.98 13.90
N ASP A 20 4.12 14.24 14.94
CA ASP A 20 4.15 15.49 15.70
C ASP A 20 4.02 15.19 17.20
N ASN A 21 5.08 15.50 17.96
CA ASN A 21 5.12 15.28 19.41
C ASN A 21 4.22 16.25 20.18
N ASN A 22 3.92 17.43 19.62
CA ASN A 22 3.14 18.45 20.32
C ASN A 22 1.64 18.14 20.29
N THR A 23 1.21 17.37 19.28
CA THR A 23 -0.17 16.89 19.11
C THR A 23 -0.31 15.38 19.35
N GLU A 24 0.76 14.71 19.79
CA GLU A 24 0.83 13.25 19.99
C GLU A 24 0.49 12.43 18.73
N THR A 25 0.65 13.03 17.55
CA THR A 25 0.36 12.39 16.26
C THR A 25 1.45 11.41 15.89
N SER A 26 1.07 10.14 15.70
CA SER A 26 1.96 9.07 15.22
C SER A 26 2.46 9.32 13.79
N ALA A 27 3.59 8.73 13.42
CA ALA A 27 4.11 8.84 12.05
C ALA A 27 3.12 8.21 11.04
N LEU A 28 2.85 8.92 9.95
CA LEU A 28 1.96 8.47 8.89
C LEU A 28 2.57 7.27 8.15
N GLN A 29 1.86 6.16 8.18
CA GLN A 29 2.15 4.95 7.41
C GLN A 29 1.20 4.87 6.20
N ILE A 30 1.75 4.50 5.05
CA ILE A 30 1.01 4.38 3.79
C ILE A 30 1.32 3.01 3.20
N VAL A 31 0.29 2.32 2.70
CA VAL A 31 0.43 1.14 1.84
C VAL A 31 0.12 1.56 0.41
N SER A 32 0.99 1.21 -0.53
CA SER A 32 0.88 1.61 -1.94
C SER A 32 0.92 0.40 -2.87
N ALA A 33 0.23 0.51 -4.00
CA ALA A 33 0.23 -0.46 -5.08
C ALA A 33 0.95 0.11 -6.31
N TRP A 34 2.12 -0.45 -6.63
CA TRP A 34 2.97 0.00 -7.72
C TRP A 34 2.93 -0.97 -8.89
N ALA A 35 2.56 -0.48 -10.07
CA ALA A 35 2.64 -1.22 -11.33
C ALA A 35 3.94 -0.86 -12.04
N SER A 36 4.94 -1.75 -11.94
CA SER A 36 6.31 -1.48 -12.38
C SER A 36 6.40 -1.20 -13.88
N GLU A 37 5.69 -1.99 -14.68
CA GLU A 37 5.69 -1.92 -16.13
C GLU A 37 5.09 -0.61 -16.66
N GLN A 38 4.22 0.04 -15.89
CA GLN A 38 3.65 1.34 -16.25
C GLN A 38 4.27 2.50 -15.47
N SER A 39 5.18 2.21 -14.54
CA SER A 39 5.76 3.22 -13.65
C SER A 39 4.67 4.06 -12.96
N LEU A 40 3.61 3.40 -12.51
CA LEU A 40 2.39 4.05 -12.02
C LEU A 40 2.01 3.51 -10.64
N CYS A 41 1.69 4.43 -9.73
CA CYS A 41 1.00 4.09 -8.49
C CYS A 41 -0.49 3.93 -8.81
N LEU A 42 -0.99 2.69 -8.72
CA LEU A 42 -2.40 2.36 -8.99
C LEU A 42 -3.31 2.85 -7.86
N GLY A 43 -2.79 2.89 -6.63
CA GLY A 43 -3.51 3.35 -5.47
C GLY A 43 -2.65 3.31 -4.22
N GLN A 44 -3.04 4.08 -3.22
CA GLN A 44 -2.41 4.08 -1.91
C GLN A 44 -3.46 4.38 -0.84
N ILE A 45 -3.28 3.82 0.35
CA ILE A 45 -4.10 4.16 1.51
C ILE A 45 -3.22 4.43 2.73
N ALA A 46 -3.65 5.36 3.58
CA ALA A 46 -3.06 5.53 4.90
C ALA A 46 -3.48 4.37 5.81
N VAL A 47 -2.55 3.91 6.65
CA VAL A 47 -2.86 2.99 7.75
C VAL A 47 -3.59 3.78 8.83
N GLU A 48 -4.71 3.23 9.32
CA GLU A 48 -5.48 3.84 10.41
C GLU A 48 -4.66 3.85 11.70
N GLU A 49 -4.84 4.90 12.50
CA GLU A 49 -4.18 5.03 13.80
C GLU A 49 -4.56 3.85 14.73
N GLY A 50 -3.55 3.25 15.36
CA GLY A 50 -3.73 2.04 16.18
C GLY A 50 -3.92 0.74 15.38
N SER A 51 -3.80 0.78 14.05
CA SER A 51 -3.82 -0.40 13.18
C SER A 51 -2.44 -0.70 12.56
N ASN A 52 -2.40 -1.56 11.54
CA ASN A 52 -1.17 -1.97 10.86
C ASN A 52 -1.38 -2.19 9.36
N GLU A 53 -0.29 -2.42 8.64
CA GLU A 53 -0.30 -2.65 7.19
C GLU A 53 -1.10 -3.90 6.79
N ILE A 54 -1.16 -4.93 7.66
CA ILE A 54 -1.90 -6.18 7.44
C ILE A 54 -3.40 -5.91 7.26
N THR A 55 -3.99 -4.97 8.02
CA THR A 55 -5.40 -4.60 7.86
C THR A 55 -5.63 -3.63 6.71
N ALA A 56 -4.62 -2.84 6.34
CA ALA A 56 -4.68 -1.86 5.26
C ALA A 56 -4.61 -2.53 3.87
N VAL A 57 -3.75 -3.53 3.69
CA VAL A 57 -3.58 -4.25 2.41
C VAL A 57 -4.90 -4.77 1.83
N PRO A 58 -5.76 -5.52 2.57
CA PRO A 58 -7.04 -5.99 2.03
C PRO A 58 -7.98 -4.86 1.64
N LYS A 59 -7.92 -3.70 2.31
CA LYS A 59 -8.72 -2.51 1.93
C LYS A 59 -8.23 -1.96 0.59
N LEU A 60 -6.92 -1.85 0.39
CA LEU A 60 -6.32 -1.38 -0.87
C LEU A 60 -6.65 -2.34 -2.03
N LEU A 61 -6.51 -3.65 -1.83
CA LEU A 61 -6.80 -4.65 -2.87
C LEU A 61 -8.27 -4.61 -3.34
N LYS A 62 -9.22 -4.34 -2.44
CA LYS A 62 -10.65 -4.22 -2.78
C LYS A 62 -10.97 -2.99 -3.64
N LEU A 63 -10.10 -1.98 -3.65
CA LEU A 63 -10.29 -0.75 -4.45
C LEU A 63 -9.74 -0.88 -5.87
N LEU A 64 -8.91 -1.90 -6.13
CA LEU A 64 -8.17 -2.03 -7.38
C LEU A 64 -8.71 -3.18 -8.24
N GLU A 65 -8.85 -2.93 -9.55
CA GLU A 65 -9.12 -3.98 -10.53
C GLU A 65 -7.79 -4.63 -10.95
N LEU A 66 -7.47 -5.76 -10.32
CA LEU A 66 -6.18 -6.47 -10.47
C LEU A 66 -6.30 -7.77 -11.27
N SER A 67 -7.40 -7.97 -12.01
CA SER A 67 -7.62 -9.21 -12.76
C SER A 67 -6.49 -9.51 -13.75
N GLY A 68 -5.93 -10.72 -13.64
CA GLY A 68 -4.80 -11.19 -14.44
C GLY A 68 -3.42 -10.66 -14.00
N ALA A 69 -3.34 -9.76 -13.02
CA ALA A 69 -2.07 -9.25 -12.51
C ALA A 69 -1.39 -10.27 -11.56
N VAL A 70 -0.07 -10.22 -11.49
CA VAL A 70 0.72 -10.93 -10.47
C VAL A 70 0.94 -9.96 -9.32
N VAL A 71 0.25 -10.20 -8.20
CA VAL A 71 0.36 -9.36 -7.00
C VAL A 71 1.44 -9.90 -6.07
N THR A 72 2.38 -9.04 -5.69
CA THR A 72 3.44 -9.39 -4.71
C THR A 72 3.34 -8.49 -3.49
N LEU A 73 3.49 -9.07 -2.30
CA LEU A 73 3.48 -8.37 -1.02
C LEU A 73 4.63 -8.88 -0.15
N ASP A 74 5.07 -8.09 0.82
CA ASP A 74 6.02 -8.55 1.82
C ASP A 74 5.45 -9.73 2.63
N ALA A 75 6.31 -10.69 2.99
CA ALA A 75 5.93 -11.92 3.69
C ALA A 75 5.29 -11.68 5.08
N MET A 76 5.52 -10.52 5.70
CA MET A 76 4.88 -10.13 6.96
C MET A 76 3.36 -9.89 6.84
N HIS A 77 2.80 -9.90 5.62
CA HIS A 77 1.36 -9.72 5.37
C HIS A 77 0.54 -11.03 5.37
N CYS A 78 1.10 -12.14 5.85
CA CYS A 78 0.46 -13.46 5.95
C CYS A 78 -0.35 -13.62 7.24
#